data_AF-A0A9E0XAK1-F1
#
_entry.id   AF-A0A9E0XAK1-F1
#
_cell.length_a   1.000
_cell.length_b   1.000
_cell.length_c   1.000
_cell.angle_alpha   90.00
_cell.angle_beta   90.00
_cell.angle_gamma   90.00
#
_symmetry.space_group_name_H-M   'P 1'
#
loop_
_entity.id
_entity.type
_entity.pdbx_description
1 polymer ?
#
loop_
_entity_poly.entity_id
_entity_poly.type
_entity_poly.pdbx_seq_one_letter_code
_entity_poly.pdbx_strand_id
1 'polypeptide(L)' 'MTLLILEALGALLLFVLMVWWTMFSGRKKGELPPKEPPADNRGDDPK' A
#
# COMPACT_ATOMS: atom_id res chain seq x y z
N MET A 1 -25.47 11.54 -29.52
CA MET A 1 -24.34 10.61 -29.79
C MET A 1 -23.08 10.99 -29.00
N THR A 2 -22.63 12.25 -29.03
CA THR A 2 -21.50 12.75 -28.22
C THR A 2 -21.71 12.68 -26.70
N LEU A 3 -22.95 12.84 -26.23
CA LEU A 3 -23.30 12.70 -24.81
C LEU A 3 -22.99 11.30 -24.25
N LEU A 4 -23.25 10.25 -25.04
CA LEU A 4 -22.95 8.86 -24.65
C LEU A 4 -21.43 8.61 -24.54
N ILE A 5 -20.65 9.22 -25.44
CA ILE A 5 -19.18 9.11 -25.41
C ILE A 5 -18.62 9.82 -24.18
N LEU A 6 -19.18 11.00 -23.84
CA LEU A 6 -18.78 11.76 -22.66
C LEU A 6 -19.10 11.01 -21.35
N GLU A 7 -20.27 10.41 -21.24
CA GLU A 7 -20.61 9.55 -20.10
C GLU A 7 -19.74 8.30 -20.01
N ALA A 8 -19.48 7.62 -21.14
CA ALA A 8 -18.63 6.43 -21.16
C ALA A 8 -17.19 6.77 -20.72
N LEU A 9 -16.64 7.90 -21.17
CA LEU A 9 -15.35 8.41 -20.71
C LEU A 9 -15.37 8.70 -19.21
N GLY A 10 -16.40 9.39 -18.70
CA GLY A 10 -16.56 9.66 -17.28
C GLY A 10 -16.65 8.37 -16.44
N ALA A 11 -17.48 7.42 -16.86
CA ALA A 11 -17.63 6.12 -16.21
C ALA A 11 -16.34 5.31 -16.21
N LEU A 12 -15.55 5.36 -17.30
CA LEU A 12 -14.27 4.67 -17.40
C LEU A 12 -13.22 5.27 -16.45
N LEU A 13 -13.17 6.59 -16.30
CA LEU A 13 -12.33 7.25 -15.29
C LEU A 13 -12.76 6.87 -13.86
N LEU A 14 -14.06 6.88 -13.57
CA LEU A 14 -14.60 6.48 -12.27
C LEU A 14 -14.34 5.01 -11.96
N PHE A 15 -14.41 4.14 -12.96
CA PHE A 15 -14.12 2.72 -12.84
C PHE A 15 -12.64 2.48 -12.49
N VAL A 16 -11.72 3.15 -13.18
CA VAL A 16 -10.28 3.06 -12.87
C VAL A 16 -9.99 3.64 -11.48
N LEU A 17 -10.61 4.76 -11.11
CA LEU A 17 -10.49 5.33 -9.76
C LEU A 17 -10.98 4.36 -8.68
N MET A 18 -12.13 3.71 -8.88
CA MET A 18 -12.66 2.67 -7.99
C MET A 18 -11.70 1.48 -7.86
N VAL A 19 -11.18 0.96 -8.97
CA VAL A 19 -10.26 -0.20 -8.95
C VAL A 19 -8.93 0.16 -8.30
N TRP A 20 -8.35 1.30 -8.68
CA TRP A 20 -7.12 1.79 -8.08
C TRP A 20 -7.31 2.05 -6.59
N TRP A 21 -8.40 2.71 -6.21
CA TRP A 21 -8.73 2.97 -4.82
C TRP A 21 -8.95 1.67 -4.03
N THR A 22 -9.68 0.69 -4.55
CA THR A 22 -9.92 -0.59 -3.84
C THR A 22 -8.64 -1.39 -3.64
N MET A 23 -7.77 -1.47 -4.64
CA MET A 23 -6.47 -2.15 -4.53
C MET A 23 -5.46 -1.38 -3.68
N PHE A 24 -5.51 -0.04 -3.69
CA PHE A 24 -4.53 0.80 -3.02
C PHE A 24 -4.92 1.16 -1.58
N SER A 25 -6.22 1.32 -1.29
CA SER A 25 -6.76 1.51 0.07
C SER A 25 -6.62 0.25 0.92
N GLY A 26 -6.56 -0.92 0.29
CA GLY A 26 -6.30 -2.21 0.94
C GLY A 26 -4.82 -2.48 1.28
N ARG A 27 -3.87 -1.63 0.86
CA ARG A 27 -2.48 -1.73 1.31
C ARG A 27 -2.41 -1.28 2.76
N LYS A 28 -2.64 -2.22 3.68
CA LYS A 28 -2.32 -2.09 5.11
C LYS A 28 -0.90 -1.58 5.25
N LYS A 29 -0.78 -0.28 5.48
CA LYS A 29 0.41 0.38 5.98
C LYS A 29 0.50 0.02 7.46
N GLY A 30 1.53 -0.73 7.84
CA GLY A 30 1.65 -1.32 9.16
C GLY A 30 1.55 -2.82 8.97
N GLU A 31 2.65 -3.54 9.01
CA GLU A 31 3.52 -3.57 10.19
C GLU A 31 4.98 -3.50 9.73
N LEU A 32 5.76 -2.52 10.20
CA LEU A 32 7.19 -2.78 10.31
C LEU A 32 7.28 -3.95 11.29
N PRO A 33 7.81 -5.13 10.91
CA PRO A 33 8.07 -6.15 11.91
C PRO A 33 8.97 -5.50 12.96
N PRO A 34 8.56 -5.40 14.24
CA PRO A 34 9.49 -5.04 15.27
C PRO A 34 10.40 -6.26 15.45
N LYS A 35 11.52 -6.28 14.72
CA LYS A 35 12.63 -7.16 15.08
C LYS A 35 13.72 -6.29 15.68
N GLU A 36 13.52 -6.10 16.98
CA GLU A 36 14.50 -6.07 18.07
C GLU A 36 15.90 -5.52 17.75
N PRO A 37 16.38 -4.49 18.49
CA PRO A 37 17.77 -4.03 18.40
C PRO A 37 18.76 -5.17 18.71
N PRO A 38 20.00 -5.07 18.19
CA PRO A 38 20.89 -6.22 18.02
C PRO A 38 21.17 -6.89 19.36
N ALA A 39 21.05 -8.22 19.41
CA ALA A 39 21.70 -9.01 20.44
C ALA A 39 23.22 -8.85 20.23
N ASP A 40 23.72 -7.80 20.87
CA ASP A 40 25.12 -7.54 21.14
C ASP A 40 25.71 -8.80 21.75
N ASN A 41 26.30 -9.65 20.90
CA ASN A 41 27.24 -10.68 21.35
C ASN A 41 28.61 -10.03 21.57
N ARG A 42 28.67 -8.82 22.15
CA ARG A 42 29.74 -8.53 23.09
C ARG A 42 29.47 -9.38 24.31
N GLY A 43 30.00 -10.60 24.24
CA GLY A 43 30.55 -11.21 25.43
C GLY A 43 31.65 -10.28 25.93
N ASP A 44 31.26 -9.27 26.70
CA ASP A 44 32.05 -8.81 27.81
C ASP A 44 32.18 -10.06 28.73
N ASP A 45 33.39 -10.63 28.79
CA ASP A 45 34.29 -10.62 29.96
C ASP A 45 34.21 -11.95 30.76
N PRO A 46 35.19 -12.32 31.62
CA PRO A 46 36.63 -12.48 31.40
C PRO A 46 37.12 -13.88 31.92
N LYS A 47 38.25 -14.41 31.43
CA LYS A 47 39.02 -15.40 32.20
C LYS A 47 40.51 -15.25 32.01
#